data_AF-A0A0G0PYN5-F1
#
_entry.id   AF-A0A0G0PYN5-F1
#
_cell.length_a   1.000
_cell.length_b   1.000
_cell.length_c   1.000
_cell.angle_alpha   90.00
_cell.angle_beta   90.00
_cell.angle_gamma   90.00
#
_symmetry.space_group_name_H-M   'P 1'
#
loop_
_entity.id
_entity.type
_entity.pdbx_description
1 polymer ?
#
loop_
_entity_poly.entity_id
_entity_poly.type
_entity_poly.pdbx_seq_one_letter_code
_entity_poly.pdbx_strand_id
1 'polypeptide(L)' 'MKEEIINRLQIVGRKIRRIIKSVERGGNAEEIITQTRKAKKMLLAVRHMILKNHLIKVAEQNGFSKNEILKNFDLMS' A
#
# COMPACT_ATOMS: atom_id res chain seq x y z
N MET A 1 4.91 3.82 -11.41
CA MET A 1 4.81 2.81 -10.33
C MET A 1 5.65 3.14 -9.10
N LYS A 2 6.98 3.33 -9.22
CA LYS A 2 7.83 3.71 -8.07
C LYS A 2 7.39 5.02 -7.38
N GLU A 3 7.17 6.07 -8.16
CA GLU A 3 6.66 7.36 -7.64
C GLU A 3 5.28 7.24 -7.01
N GLU A 4 4.38 6.46 -7.61
CA GLU A 4 3.04 6.21 -7.06
C GLU A 4 3.10 5.48 -5.70
N ILE A 5 3.98 4.48 -5.57
CA ILE A 5 4.25 3.78 -4.30
C ILE A 5 4.75 4.78 -3.25
N ILE A 6 5.71 5.64 -3.61
CA ILE A 6 6.24 6.67 -2.71
C ILE A 6 5.13 7.63 -2.28
N ASN A 7 4.33 8.14 -3.21
CA ASN A 7 3.23 9.06 -2.91
C ASN A 7 2.21 8.41 -1.95
N ARG A 8 1.84 7.14 -2.17
CA ARG A 8 0.94 6.42 -1.27
C ARG A 8 1.55 6.20 0.11
N LEU A 9 2.83 5.83 0.20
CA LEU A 9 3.55 5.73 1.48
C LEU A 9 3.56 7.05 2.24
N GLN A 10 3.79 8.17 1.56
CA GLN A 10 3.74 9.50 2.19
C GLN A 10 2.34 9.85 2.72
N ILE A 11 1.27 9.48 2.01
CA ILE A 11 -0.11 9.63 2.50
C ILE A 11 -0.34 8.79 3.75
N VAL A 12 0.09 7.53 3.75
CA VAL A 12 0.01 6.66 4.93
C VAL A 12 0.80 7.24 6.10
N GLY A 13 2.03 7.71 5.86
CA GLY A 13 2.87 8.33 6.88
C GLY A 13 2.21 9.57 7.50
N ARG A 14 1.59 10.44 6.69
CA ARG A 14 0.76 11.56 7.19
C ARG A 14 -0.38 11.08 8.08
N LYS A 15 -1.01 9.96 7.73
CA LYS A 15 -2.13 9.40 8.49
C LYS A 15 -1.67 8.80 9.82
N ILE A 16 -0.57 8.05 9.83
CA ILE A 16 0.04 7.52 11.06
C ILE A 16 0.41 8.65 12.01
N ARG A 17 1.00 9.75 11.51
CA ARG A 17 1.29 10.93 12.33
C ARG A 17 0.03 11.54 12.98
N ARG A 18 -1.11 11.54 12.29
CA ARG A 18 -2.38 12.00 12.87
C ARG A 18 -2.87 11.06 13.96
N ILE A 19 -2.74 9.74 13.77
CA ILE A 19 -3.11 8.73 14.78
C ILE A 19 -2.27 8.91 16.05
N ILE A 20 -0.96 9.09 15.91
CA ILE A 20 -0.06 9.35 17.05
C ILE A 20 -0.53 10.57 17.83
N LYS A 21 -0.80 11.70 17.16
CA LYS A 21 -1.34 12.91 17.81
C LYS A 21 -2.68 12.68 18.50
N SER A 22 -3.56 11.85 17.95
CA SER A 22 -4.82 11.49 18.61
C SER A 22 -4.58 10.71 19.89
N VAL A 23 -3.62 9.77 19.90
CA VAL A 23 -3.24 9.01 21.11
C VAL A 23 -2.62 9.92 22.17
N GLU A 24 -1.67 10.77 21.78
CA GLU A 24 -0.98 11.72 22.68
C GLU A 24 -1.95 12.66 23.39
N ARG A 25 -3.06 13.03 22.74
CA ARG A 25 -4.07 13.94 23.29
C ARG A 25 -5.18 13.24 24.08
N GLY A 26 -5.05 11.93 24.33
CA GLY A 26 -6.10 11.15 24.99
C GLY A 26 -7.40 11.07 24.16
N GLY A 27 -7.27 11.04 22.84
CA GLY A 27 -8.40 10.97 21.92
C GLY A 27 -9.21 9.68 22.08
N ASN A 28 -10.41 9.67 21.49
CA ASN A 28 -11.33 8.53 21.58
C ASN A 28 -10.70 7.23 21.02
N ALA A 29 -10.74 6.16 21.82
CA ALA A 29 -10.11 4.89 21.49
C ALA A 29 -10.73 4.22 20.24
N GLU A 30 -12.05 4.28 20.07
CA GLU A 30 -12.75 3.70 18.92
C GLU A 30 -12.39 4.41 17.61
N GLU A 31 -12.26 5.74 17.65
CA GLU A 31 -11.78 6.52 16.51
C GLU A 31 -10.34 6.16 16.17
N ILE A 32 -9.45 6.05 17.17
CA ILE A 32 -8.05 5.67 16.99
C ILE A 32 -7.95 4.27 16.35
N ILE A 33 -8.72 3.29 16.84
CA ILE A 33 -8.80 1.94 16.27
C ILE A 33 -9.27 1.99 14.82
N THR A 34 -10.31 2.77 14.53
CA THR A 34 -10.84 2.94 13.17
C THR A 34 -9.82 3.55 12.22
N GLN A 35 -9.11 4.59 12.64
CA GLN A 35 -8.06 5.21 11.82
C GLN A 35 -6.87 4.28 11.61
N THR A 36 -6.50 3.49 12.62
CA THR A 36 -5.44 2.48 12.54
C THR A 36 -5.79 1.38 11.53
N ARG A 37 -7.04 0.87 11.56
CA ARG A 37 -7.53 -0.08 10.55
C ARG A 37 -7.47 0.50 9.13
N LYS A 38 -7.83 1.77 8.96
CA LYS A 38 -7.71 2.47 7.66
C LYS A 38 -6.25 2.55 7.21
N ALA A 39 -5.32 2.92 8.09
CA ALA A 39 -3.88 2.95 7.76
C ALA A 39 -3.35 1.57 7.37
N LYS A 40 -3.75 0.51 8.10
CA LYS A 40 -3.40 -0.89 7.76
C LYS A 40 -3.89 -1.26 6.36
N LYS A 41 -5.14 -0.97 6.00
CA LYS A 41 -5.68 -1.24 4.65
C LYS A 41 -4.86 -0.53 3.56
N MET A 42 -4.46 0.71 3.80
CA MET A 42 -3.64 1.46 2.84
C MET A 42 -2.22 0.86 2.70
N LEU A 43 -1.61 0.42 3.80
CA LEU A 43 -0.31 -0.29 3.75
C LEU A 43 -0.40 -1.60 2.96
N LEU A 44 -1.49 -2.35 3.12
CA LEU A 44 -1.72 -3.56 2.33
C LEU A 44 -1.80 -3.27 0.83
N ALA A 45 -2.51 -2.20 0.43
CA ALA A 45 -2.55 -1.78 -0.96
C ALA A 45 -1.16 -1.41 -1.51
N VAL A 46 -0.35 -0.69 -0.71
CA VAL A 46 1.04 -0.39 -1.08
C VAL A 46 1.87 -1.67 -1.22
N ARG A 47 1.71 -2.64 -0.28
CA ARG A 47 2.39 -3.94 -0.36
C ARG A 47 2.06 -4.65 -1.66
N HIS A 48 0.79 -4.68 -2.04
CA HIS A 48 0.35 -5.30 -3.30
C HIS A 48 0.96 -4.61 -4.53
N MET A 49 1.07 -3.29 -4.53
CA MET A 49 1.73 -2.57 -5.62
C MET A 49 3.22 -2.89 -5.72
N ILE A 50 3.92 -3.01 -4.58
CA ILE A 50 5.34 -3.40 -4.54
C ILE A 50 5.50 -4.82 -5.10
N LEU A 51 4.64 -5.75 -4.68
CA LEU A 51 4.64 -7.13 -5.18
C LEU A 51 4.36 -7.18 -6.69
N LYS A 52 3.34 -6.46 -7.17
CA LYS A 52 3.04 -6.33 -8.61
C LYS A 52 4.26 -5.83 -9.38
N ASN A 53 4.91 -4.77 -8.89
CA ASN A 53 6.11 -4.21 -9.52
C ASN A 53 7.29 -5.18 -9.53
N HIS A 54 7.46 -5.98 -8.46
CA HIS A 54 8.51 -6.99 -8.39
C HIS A 54 8.24 -8.16 -9.34
N LEU A 55 7.02 -8.68 -9.37
CA LEU A 55 6.62 -9.78 -10.26
C LEU A 55 6.80 -9.40 -11.73
N ILE A 56 6.43 -8.17 -12.12
CA ILE A 56 6.67 -7.68 -13.49
C ILE A 56 8.15 -7.73 -13.82
N LYS A 57 9.02 -7.21 -12.95
CA LYS A 57 10.47 -7.21 -13.19
C LYS A 57 11.05 -8.62 -13.31
N VAL A 58 10.67 -9.53 -12.42
CA VAL A 58 11.16 -10.92 -12.43
C VAL A 58 10.67 -11.64 -13.69
N ALA A 59 9.40 -11.48 -14.06
CA ALA A 59 8.86 -12.16 -15.22
C ALA A 59 9.39 -11.57 -16.55
N GLU A 60 9.63 -10.25 -16.64
CA GLU A 60 10.35 -9.64 -17.77
C GLU A 60 11.77 -10.22 -17.92
N GLN A 61 12.49 -10.47 -16.83
CA GLN A 61 13.81 -11.12 -16.86
C GLN A 61 13.78 -12.56 -17.35
N ASN A 62 12.62 -13.23 -17.28
CA ASN A 62 12.42 -14.61 -17.75
C ASN A 62 11.74 -14.66 -19.13
N GLY A 63 11.65 -13.53 -19.84
CA GLY A 63 11.14 -13.47 -21.22
C GLY A 63 9.62 -13.35 -21.36
N PHE A 64 8.88 -13.14 -20.26
CA PHE A 64 7.44 -12.92 -20.31
C PHE A 64 7.11 -11.46 -20.65
N SER A 65 6.07 -11.25 -21.45
CA SER A 65 5.63 -9.89 -21.77
C SER A 65 4.93 -9.25 -20.57
N LYS A 66 5.23 -7.96 -20.33
CA LYS A 66 4.58 -7.14 -19.30
C LYS A 66 3.05 -7.19 -19.36
N ASN A 67 2.48 -7.24 -20.56
CA ASN A 67 1.03 -7.24 -20.78
C ASN A 67 0.36 -8.54 -20.32
N GLU A 68 1.01 -9.69 -20.51
CA GLU A 68 0.49 -10.98 -20.02
C GLU A 68 0.54 -11.05 -18.50
N ILE A 69 1.59 -10.53 -17.89
CA ILE A 69 1.74 -10.48 -16.42
C ILE A 69 0.67 -9.58 -15.80
N LEU A 70 0.42 -8.42 -16.41
CA LEU A 70 -0.62 -7.49 -15.96
C LEU A 70 -2.02 -8.13 -16.03
N LYS A 71 -2.35 -8.82 -17.12
CA LYS A 71 -3.62 -9.57 -17.27
C LYS A 71 -3.81 -10.62 -16.17
N ASN A 72 -2.78 -11.40 -15.87
CA ASN A 72 -2.87 -12.47 -14.86
C ASN A 72 -2.91 -11.92 -13.42
N PHE A 73 -2.20 -10.83 -13.13
CA PHE A 73 -2.21 -10.22 -11.80
C PHE A 73 -3.57 -9.62 -11.45
N ASP A 74 -4.21 -8.95 -12.41
CA ASP A 74 -5.52 -8.34 -12.20
C ASP A 74 -6.64 -9.38 -12.02
N LEU A 75 -6.42 -10.65 -12.42
CA LEU A 75 -7.34 -11.78 -12.17
C LEU A 75 -7.16 -12.42 -10.78
N MET A 76 -6.02 -12.20 -10.11
CA MET A 76 -5.73 -12.73 -8.77
C MET A 76 -5.98 -11.73 -7.63
N SER A 77 -6.35 -10.49 -7.98
CA SER A 77 -6.57 -9.36 -7.06
C SER A 77 -8.04 -9.21 -6.69
#